data_AF-A0A6I9QDE7-F1
#
_entry.id   AF-A0A6I9QDE7-F1
#
_cell.length_a   1.000
_cell.length_b   1.000
_cell.length_c   1.000
_cell.angle_alpha   90.00
_cell.angle_beta   90.00
_cell.angle_gamma   90.00
#
_symmetry.space_group_name_H-M   'P 1'
#
loop_
_entity.id
_entity.type
_entity.pdbx_description
1 polymer ?
#
loop_
_entity_poly.entity_id
_entity_poly.type
_entity_poly.pdbx_seq_one_letter_code
_entity_poly.pdbx_strand_id
1 'polypeptide(L)'
;MASSSGSRNDCPICLEPVKDEAYLDQCFHAFCYRCIVQWLRLVASKHSQPISLIRCPLCKTENFSIVHGFDGESFQRHYVNQDHRKSYLSNVHEFRLQFYKCEAGITNDIFDVQQYWKCRKYRQKNIWLQNWLRREIQTLTQEENVDIILHHILGVIDSFLRREEQEGIKSMPEQKREEFRGLLADAARPFLLGYTERFFNELELFLASGLNIEAYDKVCKQRLGMLSGEKREHNEEFCDEALQDRFLHFLDEDAERTD
;
A
#
# COMPACT_ATOMS: atom_id res chain seq x y z
N MET A 1 43.21 28.61 23.61
CA MET A 1 42.29 28.95 22.51
C MET A 1 41.71 27.64 22.01
N ALA A 2 40.50 27.29 22.46
CA ALA A 2 39.85 26.05 22.07
C ALA A 2 39.16 26.27 20.72
N SER A 3 39.64 25.59 19.69
CA SER A 3 39.01 25.52 18.38
C SER A 3 37.71 24.74 18.51
N SER A 4 36.59 25.44 18.43
CA SER A 4 35.24 24.88 18.47
C SER A 4 35.03 23.98 17.25
N SER A 5 34.98 22.68 17.51
CA SER A 5 34.39 21.66 16.65
C SER A 5 33.00 22.13 16.19
N GLY A 6 32.85 22.49 14.91
CA GLY A 6 31.57 22.80 14.32
C GLY A 6 30.63 21.60 14.49
N SER A 7 29.68 21.71 15.41
CA SER A 7 28.71 20.68 15.69
C SER A 7 27.78 20.53 14.49
N ARG A 8 27.54 19.28 14.08
CA ARG A 8 26.67 18.86 12.97
C ARG A 8 25.17 19.24 13.13
N ASN A 9 24.85 20.18 14.01
CA ASN A 9 23.50 20.47 14.50
C ASN A 9 23.12 21.96 14.36
N ASP A 10 23.90 22.75 13.62
CA ASP A 10 23.57 24.16 13.36
C ASP A 10 22.69 24.29 12.11
N CYS A 11 21.68 25.14 12.19
CA CYS A 11 20.78 25.41 11.08
C CYS A 11 21.52 26.18 9.97
N PRO A 12 21.56 25.67 8.73
CA PRO A 12 22.26 26.34 7.63
C PRO A 12 21.68 27.70 7.21
N ILE A 13 20.50 28.05 7.70
CA ILE A 13 19.81 29.30 7.35
C ILE A 13 20.13 30.40 8.38
N CYS A 14 19.95 30.11 9.68
CA CYS A 14 20.20 31.11 10.74
C CYS A 14 21.57 30.98 11.41
N LEU A 15 22.32 29.90 11.12
CA LEU A 15 23.64 29.59 11.68
C LEU A 15 23.66 29.42 13.21
N GLU A 16 22.49 29.23 13.83
CA GLU A 16 22.32 28.85 15.24
C GLU A 16 22.01 27.36 15.37
N PRO A 17 22.16 26.75 16.56
CA PRO A 17 21.67 25.41 16.83
C PRO A 17 20.21 25.24 16.40
N VAL A 18 19.88 24.11 15.78
CA VAL A 18 18.54 23.87 15.27
C VAL A 18 17.52 23.89 16.42
N LYS A 19 16.45 24.67 16.24
CA LYS A 19 15.28 24.76 17.13
C LYS A 19 14.04 24.33 16.37
N ASP A 20 13.18 23.54 16.99
CA ASP A 20 12.02 22.90 16.34
C ASP A 20 12.46 22.21 15.05
N GLU A 21 13.18 21.10 15.18
CA GLU A 21 13.78 20.38 14.05
C GLU A 21 12.75 20.09 12.96
N ALA A 22 13.13 20.47 11.74
CA ALA A 22 12.35 20.21 10.54
C ALA A 22 13.25 19.65 9.44
N TYR A 23 12.69 18.73 8.67
CA TYR A 23 13.37 17.96 7.65
C TYR A 23 12.65 18.14 6.31
N LEU A 24 13.41 18.27 5.24
CA LEU A 24 12.85 18.18 3.89
C LEU A 24 12.67 16.70 3.50
N ASP A 25 11.58 16.36 2.83
CA ASP A 25 11.13 14.97 2.67
C ASP A 25 11.97 14.08 1.74
N GLN A 26 12.64 14.62 0.72
CA GLN A 26 13.46 13.84 -0.21
C GLN A 26 14.92 13.74 0.21
N CYS A 27 15.46 14.80 0.81
CA CYS A 27 16.89 14.86 1.17
C CYS A 27 17.18 14.80 2.67
N PHE A 28 16.16 14.88 3.53
CA PHE A 28 16.26 14.79 4.99
C PHE A 28 17.27 15.76 5.64
N HIS A 29 17.65 16.83 4.95
CA HIS A 29 18.48 17.87 5.57
C HIS A 29 17.67 18.64 6.62
N ALA A 30 18.30 18.86 7.77
CA ALA A 30 17.68 19.48 8.94
C ALA A 30 17.81 21.02 8.94
N PHE A 31 16.76 21.68 9.40
CA PHE A 31 16.67 23.13 9.58
C PHE A 31 15.80 23.45 10.81
N CYS A 32 15.86 24.68 11.31
CA CYS A 32 14.79 25.17 12.17
C CYS A 32 13.49 25.25 11.36
N TYR A 33 12.37 24.76 11.90
CA TYR A 33 11.08 24.79 11.22
C TYR A 33 10.71 26.19 10.71
N ARG A 34 10.88 27.20 11.57
CA ARG A 34 10.64 28.61 11.20
C ARG A 34 11.50 29.08 10.03
N CYS A 35 12.77 28.70 10.00
CA CYS A 35 13.71 29.12 8.97
C CYS A 35 13.35 28.53 7.61
N ILE A 36 13.06 27.22 7.56
CA ILE A 36 12.72 26.57 6.28
C ILE A 36 11.35 27.02 5.75
N VAL A 37 10.39 27.33 6.63
CA VAL A 37 9.08 27.89 6.23
C VAL A 37 9.23 29.32 5.69
N GLN A 38 10.09 30.15 6.30
CA GLN A 38 10.39 31.48 5.77
C GLN A 38 11.07 31.40 4.40
N TRP A 39 12.01 30.47 4.23
CA TRP A 39 12.62 30.19 2.94
C TRP A 39 11.58 29.83 1.88
N LEU A 40 10.64 28.94 2.20
CA LEU A 40 9.52 28.58 1.32
C LEU A 40 8.73 29.82 0.87
N ARG A 41 8.35 30.69 1.82
CA ARG A 41 7.59 31.92 1.52
C ARG A 41 8.38 32.87 0.61
N LEU A 42 9.68 33.04 0.85
CA LEU A 42 10.56 33.88 0.04
C LEU A 42 10.75 33.36 -1.38
N VAL A 43 10.83 32.04 -1.55
CA VAL A 43 10.88 31.41 -2.87
C VAL A 43 9.53 31.61 -3.57
N ALA A 44 8.42 31.29 -2.90
CA ALA A 44 7.09 31.45 -3.46
C ALA A 44 6.80 32.89 -3.93
N SER A 45 7.23 33.91 -3.18
CA SER A 45 7.00 35.32 -3.56
C SER A 45 7.71 35.76 -4.84
N LYS A 46 8.72 35.01 -5.31
CA LYS A 46 9.45 35.31 -6.54
C LYS A 46 8.84 34.66 -7.78
N HIS A 47 7.85 33.79 -7.61
CA HIS A 47 7.17 33.10 -8.71
C HIS A 47 5.77 33.69 -8.91
N SER A 48 5.42 33.95 -10.17
CA SER A 48 4.07 34.43 -10.54
C SER A 48 3.00 33.35 -10.45
N GLN A 49 3.39 32.07 -10.29
CA GLN A 49 2.52 30.91 -10.19
C GLN A 49 2.77 30.18 -8.87
N PRO A 50 1.77 29.47 -8.31
CA PRO A 50 1.96 28.65 -7.11
C PRO A 50 3.06 27.62 -7.33
N ILE A 51 4.00 27.53 -6.40
CA ILE A 51 5.03 26.50 -6.44
C ILE A 51 4.48 25.19 -5.89
N SER A 52 4.78 24.09 -6.57
CA SER A 52 4.50 22.71 -6.14
C SER A 52 5.66 22.12 -5.33
N LEU A 53 6.87 22.60 -5.57
CA LEU A 53 8.11 22.04 -5.02
C LEU A 53 8.96 23.14 -4.38
N ILE A 54 9.71 22.75 -3.36
CA ILE A 54 10.75 23.60 -2.75
C ILE A 54 12.13 22.99 -2.99
N ARG A 55 13.08 23.80 -3.43
CA ARG A 55 14.48 23.38 -3.53
C ARG A 55 15.18 23.54 -2.19
N CYS A 56 15.86 22.48 -1.76
CA CYS A 56 16.65 22.48 -0.54
C CYS A 56 17.74 23.57 -0.59
N PRO A 57 17.86 24.45 0.42
CA PRO A 57 18.93 25.46 0.49
C PRO A 57 20.34 24.86 0.37
N LEU A 58 20.53 23.66 0.93
CA LEU A 58 21.82 22.96 0.99
C LEU A 58 22.16 22.23 -0.31
N CYS A 59 21.39 21.21 -0.67
CA CYS A 59 21.72 20.29 -1.77
C CYS A 59 20.94 20.54 -3.06
N LYS A 60 20.03 21.52 -3.07
CA LYS A 60 19.17 21.88 -4.21
C LYS A 60 18.17 20.81 -4.67
N THR A 61 18.15 19.63 -4.05
CA THR A 61 17.10 18.61 -4.28
C THR A 61 15.70 19.21 -4.15
N GLU A 62 14.80 18.81 -5.03
CA GLU A 62 13.39 19.22 -5.00
C GLU A 62 12.62 18.37 -3.97
N ASN A 63 11.78 19.03 -3.19
CA ASN A 63 11.05 18.45 -2.07
C ASN A 63 9.58 18.87 -2.15
N PHE A 64 8.67 18.01 -1.72
CA PHE A 64 7.23 18.23 -1.79
C PHE A 64 6.67 18.73 -0.45
N SER A 65 7.39 18.48 0.64
CA SER A 65 6.94 18.79 1.99
C SER A 65 8.08 19.00 2.98
N ILE A 66 7.71 19.60 4.12
CA ILE A 66 8.55 19.81 5.29
C ILE A 66 7.94 18.97 6.43
N VAL A 67 8.71 18.03 6.97
CA VAL A 67 8.35 17.21 8.14
C VAL A 67 8.87 17.91 9.40
N HIS A 68 8.03 18.08 10.42
CA HIS A 68 8.39 18.76 11.66
C HIS A 68 7.55 18.29 12.85
N GLY A 69 7.89 18.75 14.07
CA GLY A 69 7.09 18.46 15.27
C GLY A 69 7.07 16.98 15.63
N PHE A 70 8.17 16.28 15.41
CA PHE A 70 8.30 14.88 15.81
C PHE A 70 8.47 14.77 17.33
N ASP A 71 7.61 14.00 17.98
CA ASP A 71 7.60 13.81 19.45
C ASP A 71 8.04 12.40 19.89
N GLY A 72 8.44 11.55 18.92
CA GLY A 72 8.77 10.14 19.15
C GLY A 72 7.67 9.18 18.67
N GLU A 73 6.43 9.64 18.58
CA GLU A 73 5.27 8.81 18.18
C GLU A 73 4.57 9.35 16.93
N SER A 74 4.54 10.67 16.76
CA SER A 74 3.83 11.37 15.69
C SER A 74 4.69 12.46 15.07
N PHE A 75 4.32 12.91 13.87
CA PHE A 75 4.93 14.05 13.21
C PHE A 75 3.88 14.86 12.45
N GLN A 76 4.22 16.10 12.13
CA GLN A 76 3.44 16.97 11.26
C GLN A 76 4.15 17.15 9.92
N ARG A 77 3.35 17.26 8.85
CA ARG A 77 3.87 17.46 7.50
C ARG A 77 3.21 18.67 6.85
N HIS A 78 4.04 19.65 6.49
CA HIS A 78 3.67 20.86 5.76
C HIS A 78 3.97 20.65 4.27
N TYR A 79 2.94 20.37 3.48
CA TYR A 79 3.06 20.25 2.03
C TYR A 79 3.20 21.61 1.36
N VAL A 80 4.11 21.73 0.40
CA VAL A 80 4.35 22.97 -0.37
C VAL A 80 3.10 23.37 -1.15
N ASN A 81 2.43 22.38 -1.75
CA ASN A 81 1.11 22.55 -2.34
C ASN A 81 0.15 21.50 -1.75
N GLN A 82 -0.99 21.97 -1.21
CA GLN A 82 -1.98 21.13 -0.55
C GLN A 82 -2.66 20.12 -1.50
N ASP A 83 -2.67 20.39 -2.81
CA ASP A 83 -3.20 19.46 -3.82
C ASP A 83 -2.30 18.24 -4.03
N HIS A 84 -1.03 18.25 -3.58
CA HIS A 84 -0.17 17.08 -3.70
C HIS A 84 -0.71 15.88 -2.94
N ARG A 85 -1.44 16.05 -1.83
CA ARG A 85 -2.07 14.92 -1.13
C ARG A 85 -3.10 14.18 -1.99
N LYS A 86 -3.68 14.84 -2.99
CA LYS A 86 -4.69 14.25 -3.89
C LYS A 86 -4.13 13.93 -5.28
N SER A 87 -3.05 14.58 -5.69
CA SER A 87 -2.51 14.44 -7.05
C SER A 87 -1.93 13.06 -7.36
N TYR A 88 -1.43 12.30 -6.37
CA TYR A 88 -0.83 10.98 -6.61
C TYR A 88 -1.84 9.82 -6.48
N LEU A 89 -2.90 10.00 -5.68
CA LEU A 89 -3.93 8.98 -5.52
C LEU A 89 -4.96 9.09 -6.65
N SER A 90 -4.94 8.11 -7.55
CA SER A 90 -5.97 7.99 -8.58
C SER A 90 -7.35 7.68 -7.98
N ASN A 91 -8.41 7.85 -8.78
CA ASN A 91 -9.78 7.44 -8.42
C ASN A 91 -9.87 5.96 -7.99
N VAL A 92 -8.91 5.11 -8.41
CA VAL A 92 -8.81 3.72 -7.97
C VAL A 92 -8.45 3.61 -6.49
N HIS A 93 -7.51 4.44 -6.01
CA HIS A 93 -7.11 4.46 -4.60
C HIS A 93 -8.23 4.99 -3.72
N GLU A 94 -8.95 6.02 -4.18
CA GLU A 94 -10.11 6.54 -3.46
C GLU A 94 -11.20 5.46 -3.32
N PHE A 95 -11.53 4.77 -4.42
CA PHE A 95 -12.45 3.64 -4.39
C PHE A 95 -11.97 2.54 -3.44
N ARG A 96 -10.70 2.12 -3.49
CA ARG A 96 -10.18 1.07 -2.61
C ARG A 96 -10.20 1.50 -1.15
N LEU A 97 -9.90 2.76 -0.84
CA LEU A 97 -9.99 3.27 0.54
C LEU A 97 -11.44 3.26 1.03
N GLN A 98 -12.39 3.69 0.20
CA GLN A 98 -13.82 3.58 0.52
C GLN A 98 -14.23 2.12 0.74
N PHE A 99 -13.73 1.22 -0.11
CA PHE A 99 -13.94 -0.21 0.06
C PHE A 99 -13.44 -0.65 1.43
N TYR A 100 -12.20 -0.34 1.84
CA TYR A 100 -11.62 -0.64 3.17
C TYR A 100 -12.33 -0.01 4.37
N LYS A 101 -13.03 1.10 4.18
CA LYS A 101 -13.83 1.76 5.23
C LYS A 101 -15.24 1.19 5.37
N CYS A 102 -15.78 0.58 4.30
CA CYS A 102 -17.11 0.01 4.33
C CYS A 102 -17.15 -1.17 5.30
N GLU A 103 -17.79 -1.02 6.46
CA GLU A 103 -18.07 -2.10 7.41
C GLU A 103 -19.10 -3.05 6.82
N ALA A 104 -18.67 -3.89 5.90
CA ALA A 104 -19.48 -4.98 5.40
C ALA A 104 -18.81 -6.28 5.82
N GLY A 105 -19.56 -7.11 6.55
CA GLY A 105 -19.27 -8.52 6.71
C GLY A 105 -19.38 -9.23 5.37
N ILE A 106 -18.42 -8.98 4.47
CA ILE A 106 -18.31 -9.65 3.17
C ILE A 106 -17.73 -11.03 3.43
N THR A 107 -18.49 -11.90 4.08
CA THR A 107 -18.29 -13.35 4.00
C THR A 107 -19.15 -13.86 2.86
N ASN A 108 -18.79 -13.50 1.63
CA ASN A 108 -19.32 -14.20 0.47
C ASN A 108 -18.20 -15.09 -0.04
N ASP A 109 -18.45 -16.40 -0.07
CA ASP A 109 -17.64 -17.50 -0.63
C ASP A 109 -17.44 -17.37 -2.16
N ILE A 110 -17.21 -16.16 -2.67
CA ILE A 110 -16.99 -15.90 -4.09
C ILE A 110 -15.73 -16.60 -4.57
N PHE A 111 -14.71 -16.62 -3.71
CA PHE A 111 -13.50 -17.38 -3.93
C PHE A 111 -13.28 -18.31 -2.75
N ASP A 112 -13.07 -19.58 -3.03
CA ASP A 112 -12.78 -20.58 -2.01
C ASP A 112 -11.33 -20.46 -1.55
N VAL A 113 -11.12 -19.60 -0.54
CA VAL A 113 -9.84 -19.44 0.13
C VAL A 113 -9.41 -20.74 0.78
N GLN A 114 -10.34 -21.55 1.32
CA GLN A 114 -9.98 -22.83 1.93
C GLN A 114 -9.38 -23.78 0.89
N GLN A 115 -9.99 -23.88 -0.29
CA GLN A 115 -9.50 -24.71 -1.38
C GLN A 115 -8.16 -24.20 -1.92
N TYR A 116 -7.94 -22.89 -1.98
CA TYR A 116 -6.63 -22.32 -2.34
C TYR A 116 -5.50 -22.83 -1.44
N TRP A 117 -5.71 -22.85 -0.12
CA TRP A 117 -4.76 -23.37 0.86
C TRP A 117 -4.64 -24.90 0.79
N LYS A 118 -5.75 -25.63 0.71
CA LYS A 118 -5.77 -27.11 0.58
C LYS A 118 -5.00 -27.59 -0.66
N CYS A 119 -5.21 -26.93 -1.80
CA CYS A 119 -4.50 -27.22 -3.05
C CYS A 119 -3.07 -26.65 -3.09
N ARG A 120 -2.61 -25.97 -2.05
CA ARG A 120 -1.27 -25.36 -1.96
C ARG A 120 -0.96 -24.40 -3.12
N LYS A 121 -1.98 -23.72 -3.64
CA LYS A 121 -1.84 -22.77 -4.75
C LYS A 121 -0.95 -21.56 -4.39
N TYR A 122 -0.71 -21.31 -3.10
CA TYR A 122 0.26 -20.33 -2.60
C TYR A 122 1.71 -20.58 -3.04
N ARG A 123 2.04 -21.80 -3.48
CA ARG A 123 3.35 -22.11 -4.07
C ARG A 123 3.52 -21.55 -5.48
N GLN A 124 2.43 -21.23 -6.16
CA GLN A 124 2.47 -20.65 -7.50
C GLN A 124 2.77 -19.16 -7.40
N LYS A 125 3.71 -18.69 -8.23
CA LYS A 125 4.05 -17.26 -8.27
C LYS A 125 2.86 -16.45 -8.80
N ASN A 126 2.39 -15.49 -8.01
CA ASN A 126 1.44 -14.50 -8.47
C ASN A 126 2.21 -13.25 -8.94
N ILE A 127 2.28 -13.05 -10.26
CA ILE A 127 3.00 -11.93 -10.90
C ILE A 127 2.41 -10.55 -10.57
N TRP A 128 1.16 -10.52 -10.09
CA TRP A 128 0.44 -9.29 -9.76
C TRP A 128 0.59 -8.89 -8.29
N LEU A 129 1.05 -9.81 -7.43
CA LEU A 129 1.10 -9.62 -5.98
C LEU A 129 1.88 -8.38 -5.58
N GLN A 130 3.07 -8.14 -6.15
CA GLN A 130 3.87 -6.96 -5.83
C GLN A 130 3.14 -5.65 -6.16
N ASN A 131 2.53 -5.57 -7.35
CA ASN A 131 1.81 -4.36 -7.78
C ASN A 131 0.51 -4.16 -6.99
N TRP A 132 -0.18 -5.25 -6.66
CA TRP A 132 -1.33 -5.22 -5.78
C TRP A 132 -0.95 -4.72 -4.39
N LEU A 133 0.07 -5.29 -3.76
CA LEU A 133 0.56 -4.86 -2.44
C LEU A 133 0.97 -3.39 -2.46
N ARG A 134 1.72 -2.95 -3.47
CA ARG A 134 2.09 -1.54 -3.63
C ARG A 134 0.87 -0.63 -3.58
N ARG A 135 -0.14 -0.91 -4.41
CA ARG A 135 -1.38 -0.12 -4.48
C ARG A 135 -2.14 -0.13 -3.16
N GLU A 136 -2.29 -1.29 -2.53
CA GLU A 136 -3.07 -1.40 -1.29
C GLU A 136 -2.36 -0.71 -0.13
N ILE A 137 -1.03 -0.82 -0.03
CA ILE A 137 -0.25 -0.08 0.97
C ILE A 137 -0.34 1.43 0.71
N GLN A 138 -0.20 1.89 -0.54
CA GLN A 138 -0.40 3.30 -0.89
C GLN A 138 -1.81 3.79 -0.50
N THR A 139 -2.82 2.95 -0.75
CA THR A 139 -4.22 3.23 -0.39
C THR A 139 -4.41 3.37 1.11
N LEU A 140 -3.84 2.47 1.91
CA LEU A 140 -4.06 2.45 3.36
C LEU A 140 -3.19 3.46 4.11
N THR A 141 -1.96 3.67 3.67
CA THR A 141 -1.02 4.61 4.29
C THR A 141 -1.23 6.04 3.81
N GLN A 142 -1.84 6.23 2.64
CA GLN A 142 -1.93 7.54 1.98
C GLN A 142 -0.54 8.18 1.83
N GLU A 143 0.45 7.37 1.47
CA GLU A 143 1.81 7.79 1.14
C GLU A 143 2.19 7.31 -0.28
N GLU A 144 2.96 8.12 -0.99
CA GLU A 144 3.42 7.80 -2.36
C GLU A 144 4.54 6.75 -2.33
N ASN A 145 5.57 6.98 -1.52
CA ASN A 145 6.70 6.09 -1.37
C ASN A 145 6.43 5.06 -0.27
N VAL A 146 6.08 3.86 -0.71
CA VAL A 146 5.81 2.71 0.15
C VAL A 146 6.87 1.61 0.03
N ASP A 147 8.00 1.89 -0.64
CA ASP A 147 8.94 0.83 -1.05
C ASP A 147 9.49 0.06 0.15
N ILE A 148 9.81 0.73 1.25
CA ILE A 148 10.33 0.07 2.45
C ILE A 148 9.28 -0.89 3.05
N ILE A 149 8.03 -0.42 3.18
CA ILE A 149 6.92 -1.22 3.73
C ILE A 149 6.62 -2.40 2.79
N LEU A 150 6.59 -2.14 1.48
CA LEU A 150 6.38 -3.14 0.44
C LEU A 150 7.46 -4.23 0.48
N HIS A 151 8.75 -3.86 0.52
CA HIS A 151 9.85 -4.82 0.58
C HIS A 151 9.86 -5.60 1.89
N HIS A 152 9.49 -4.97 3.02
CA HIS A 152 9.35 -5.67 4.29
C HIS A 152 8.26 -6.75 4.21
N ILE A 153 7.05 -6.39 3.80
CA ILE A 153 5.92 -7.33 3.71
C ILE A 153 6.19 -8.43 2.67
N LEU A 154 6.68 -8.08 1.48
CA LEU A 154 7.09 -9.05 0.46
C LEU A 154 8.19 -9.98 0.97
N GLY A 155 9.16 -9.44 1.70
CA GLY A 155 10.24 -10.22 2.30
C GLY A 155 9.72 -11.28 3.29
N VAL A 156 8.71 -10.94 4.10
CA VAL A 156 8.05 -11.90 5.00
C VAL A 156 7.30 -12.97 4.20
N ILE A 157 6.55 -12.58 3.17
CA ILE A 157 5.85 -13.51 2.27
C ILE A 157 6.85 -14.48 1.63
N ASP A 158 7.91 -13.95 1.00
CA ASP A 158 8.92 -14.76 0.32
C ASP A 158 9.68 -15.67 1.28
N SER A 159 9.98 -15.19 2.49
CA SER A 159 10.62 -16.00 3.53
C SER A 159 9.72 -17.17 3.96
N PHE A 160 8.42 -16.91 4.12
CA PHE A 160 7.45 -17.96 4.39
C PHE A 160 7.41 -18.99 3.25
N LEU A 161 7.28 -18.54 2.00
CA LEU A 161 7.22 -19.41 0.82
C LEU A 161 8.49 -20.25 0.63
N ARG A 162 9.68 -19.68 0.89
CA ARG A 162 10.94 -20.43 0.82
C ARG A 162 11.05 -21.54 1.86
N ARG A 163 10.60 -21.30 3.11
CA ARG A 163 10.55 -22.35 4.14
C ARG A 163 9.61 -23.47 3.74
N GLU A 164 8.47 -23.11 3.14
CA GLU A 164 7.45 -24.05 2.67
C GLU A 164 7.89 -24.96 1.50
N GLU A 165 8.79 -24.47 0.66
CA GLU A 165 9.45 -25.28 -0.38
C GLU A 165 10.44 -26.30 0.23
N GLN A 166 11.09 -25.93 1.33
CA GLN A 166 12.12 -26.75 1.99
C GLN A 166 11.54 -27.80 2.95
N GLU A 167 10.43 -27.52 3.64
CA GLU A 167 9.94 -28.36 4.75
C GLU A 167 8.96 -29.49 4.39
N GLY A 168 8.54 -29.62 3.13
CA GLY A 168 7.65 -30.71 2.70
C GLY A 168 6.24 -30.67 3.34
N ILE A 169 5.46 -31.75 3.14
CA ILE A 169 4.08 -31.88 3.65
C ILE A 169 4.11 -32.35 5.11
N LYS A 170 4.49 -31.49 6.05
CA LYS A 170 4.51 -31.84 7.49
C LYS A 170 3.37 -31.23 8.31
N SER A 171 2.82 -30.11 7.86
CA SER A 171 1.80 -29.34 8.59
C SER A 171 0.51 -29.18 7.77
N MET A 172 -0.62 -29.14 8.49
CA MET A 172 -1.97 -29.01 7.94
C MET A 172 -2.14 -27.65 7.24
N PRO A 173 -2.87 -27.57 6.11
CA PRO A 173 -3.07 -26.32 5.38
C PRO A 173 -3.62 -25.18 6.25
N GLU A 174 -4.52 -25.50 7.18
CA GLU A 174 -5.14 -24.53 8.10
C GLU A 174 -4.11 -23.94 9.08
N GLN A 175 -3.19 -24.77 9.58
CA GLN A 175 -2.12 -24.31 10.47
C GLN A 175 -1.13 -23.41 9.72
N LYS A 176 -0.82 -23.76 8.45
CA LYS A 176 0.04 -22.93 7.59
C LYS A 176 -0.60 -21.59 7.26
N ARG A 177 -1.92 -21.58 7.02
CA ARG A 177 -2.70 -20.35 6.82
C ARG A 177 -2.62 -19.45 8.06
N GLU A 178 -2.82 -20.00 9.25
CA GLU A 178 -2.76 -19.22 10.50
C GLU A 178 -1.35 -18.70 10.78
N GLU A 179 -0.31 -19.51 10.55
CA GLU A 179 1.09 -19.07 10.68
C GLU A 179 1.40 -17.93 9.70
N PHE A 180 1.02 -18.09 8.43
CA PHE A 180 1.19 -17.05 7.41
C PHE A 180 0.50 -15.75 7.84
N ARG A 181 -0.75 -15.85 8.27
CA ARG A 181 -1.56 -14.71 8.74
C ARG A 181 -0.91 -14.01 9.93
N GLY A 182 -0.42 -14.77 10.91
CA GLY A 182 0.28 -14.23 12.09
C GLY A 182 1.56 -13.48 11.73
N LEU A 183 2.45 -14.11 10.94
CA LEU A 183 3.71 -13.49 10.51
C LEU A 183 3.49 -12.20 9.72
N LEU A 184 2.55 -12.21 8.79
CA LEU A 184 2.21 -11.02 8.02
C LEU A 184 1.55 -9.95 8.89
N ALA A 185 0.69 -10.33 9.84
CA ALA A 185 0.06 -9.38 10.76
C ALA A 185 1.08 -8.66 11.61
N ASP A 186 2.07 -9.36 12.17
CA ASP A 186 3.13 -8.74 12.95
C ASP A 186 3.97 -7.77 12.10
N ALA A 187 4.20 -8.11 10.83
CA ALA A 187 4.95 -7.28 9.89
C ALA A 187 4.17 -6.03 9.43
N ALA A 188 2.87 -6.14 9.18
CA ALA A 188 2.08 -5.06 8.57
C ALA A 188 1.38 -4.16 9.61
N ARG A 189 1.07 -4.65 10.82
CA ARG A 189 0.32 -3.93 11.85
C ARG A 189 0.89 -2.55 12.20
N PRO A 190 2.22 -2.35 12.31
CA PRO A 190 2.79 -1.03 12.58
C PRO A 190 2.46 0.01 11.51
N PHE A 191 2.17 -0.41 10.28
CA PHE A 191 1.95 0.46 9.13
C PHE A 191 0.47 0.61 8.75
N LEU A 192 -0.30 -0.48 8.83
CA LEU A 192 -1.69 -0.53 8.38
C LEU A 192 -2.70 -0.34 9.52
N LEU A 193 -2.24 -0.36 10.77
CA LEU A 193 -3.03 -0.06 11.98
C LEU A 193 -4.35 -0.87 12.01
N GLY A 194 -5.50 -0.20 12.14
CA GLY A 194 -6.82 -0.83 12.22
C GLY A 194 -7.25 -1.57 10.94
N TYR A 195 -6.60 -1.33 9.80
CA TYR A 195 -6.93 -2.00 8.53
C TYR A 195 -6.24 -3.36 8.36
N THR A 196 -5.32 -3.71 9.25
CA THR A 196 -4.45 -4.89 9.14
C THR A 196 -5.22 -6.19 8.89
N GLU A 197 -6.23 -6.50 9.70
CA GLU A 197 -7.02 -7.73 9.55
C GLU A 197 -7.77 -7.78 8.21
N ARG A 198 -8.31 -6.63 7.79
CA ARG A 198 -9.06 -6.52 6.55
C ARG A 198 -8.17 -6.63 5.32
N PHE A 199 -6.99 -6.01 5.38
CA PHE A 199 -5.96 -6.12 4.34
C PHE A 199 -5.60 -7.58 4.06
N PHE A 200 -5.51 -8.42 5.10
CA PHE A 200 -5.25 -9.85 4.89
C PHE A 200 -6.41 -10.62 4.29
N ASN A 201 -7.64 -10.35 4.74
CA ASN A 201 -8.81 -10.98 4.13
C ASN A 201 -8.85 -10.66 2.63
N GLU A 202 -8.54 -9.43 2.24
CA GLU A 202 -8.46 -9.00 0.84
C GLU A 202 -7.27 -9.62 0.10
N LEU A 203 -6.11 -9.76 0.74
CA LEU A 203 -4.94 -10.42 0.16
C LEU A 203 -5.25 -11.90 -0.15
N GLU A 204 -5.85 -12.62 0.81
CA GLU A 204 -6.23 -14.02 0.62
C GLU A 204 -7.26 -14.18 -0.50
N LEU A 205 -8.27 -13.31 -0.54
CA LEU A 205 -9.28 -13.30 -1.61
C LEU A 205 -8.65 -13.01 -2.97
N PHE A 206 -7.74 -12.03 -3.05
CA PHE A 206 -7.03 -11.71 -4.28
C PHE A 206 -6.19 -12.88 -4.77
N LEU A 207 -5.39 -13.48 -3.89
CA LEU A 207 -4.57 -14.65 -4.20
C LEU A 207 -5.40 -15.86 -4.62
N ALA A 208 -6.51 -16.13 -3.92
CA ALA A 208 -7.42 -17.23 -4.25
C ALA A 208 -8.16 -17.02 -5.57
N SER A 209 -8.41 -15.76 -5.97
CA SER A 209 -9.11 -15.44 -7.21
C SER A 209 -8.32 -15.77 -8.48
N GLY A 210 -6.99 -15.72 -8.43
CA GLY A 210 -6.13 -15.84 -9.62
C GLY A 210 -6.29 -14.73 -10.65
N LEU A 211 -7.04 -13.66 -10.32
CA LEU A 211 -7.34 -12.55 -11.22
C LEU A 211 -6.19 -11.55 -11.29
N ASN A 212 -6.13 -10.79 -12.39
CA ASN A 212 -5.37 -9.55 -12.40
C ASN A 212 -6.06 -8.46 -11.56
N ILE A 213 -5.35 -7.36 -11.35
CA ILE A 213 -5.76 -6.28 -10.45
C ILE A 213 -7.09 -5.65 -10.93
N GLU A 214 -7.22 -5.41 -12.23
CA GLU A 214 -8.38 -4.76 -12.83
C GLU A 214 -9.64 -5.63 -12.76
N ALA A 215 -9.51 -6.94 -12.97
CA ALA A 215 -10.61 -7.89 -12.86
C ALA A 215 -11.04 -8.06 -11.39
N TYR A 216 -10.09 -8.13 -10.46
CA TYR A 216 -10.39 -8.17 -9.03
C TYR A 216 -11.13 -6.90 -8.56
N ASP A 217 -10.76 -5.73 -9.09
CA ASP A 217 -11.47 -4.47 -8.79
C ASP A 217 -12.92 -4.48 -9.26
N LYS A 218 -13.23 -5.11 -10.41
CA LYS A 218 -14.62 -5.27 -10.86
C LYS A 218 -15.43 -6.10 -9.86
N VAL A 219 -14.86 -7.18 -9.33
CA VAL A 219 -15.47 -8.00 -8.28
C VAL A 219 -15.70 -7.17 -7.02
N CYS A 220 -14.72 -6.35 -6.61
CA CYS A 220 -14.88 -5.44 -5.47
C CYS A 220 -16.01 -4.41 -5.67
N LYS A 221 -16.12 -3.84 -6.87
CA LYS A 221 -17.19 -2.90 -7.23
C LYS A 221 -18.56 -3.55 -7.20
N GLN A 222 -18.68 -4.78 -7.72
CA GLN A 222 -19.92 -5.55 -7.64
C GLN A 222 -20.29 -5.81 -6.18
N ARG A 223 -19.34 -6.25 -5.34
CA ARG A 223 -19.56 -6.45 -3.90
C ARG A 223 -20.04 -5.18 -3.21
N LEU A 224 -19.41 -4.04 -3.50
CA LEU A 224 -19.82 -2.74 -2.96
C LEU A 224 -21.22 -2.32 -3.46
N GLY A 225 -21.53 -2.53 -4.73
CA GLY A 225 -22.84 -2.22 -5.31
C GLY A 225 -23.98 -3.08 -4.77
N MET A 226 -23.72 -4.37 -4.47
CA MET A 226 -24.69 -5.24 -3.80
C MET A 226 -25.02 -4.78 -2.37
N LEU A 227 -24.09 -4.08 -1.71
CA LEU A 227 -24.29 -3.51 -0.37
C LEU A 227 -25.05 -2.19 -0.40
N SER A 228 -24.93 -1.40 -1.47
CA SER A 228 -25.61 -0.11 -1.63
C SER A 228 -27.09 -0.21 -2.03
N GLY A 229 -27.63 -1.41 -2.27
CA GLY A 229 -29.07 -1.62 -2.43
C GLY A 229 -29.70 -0.99 -3.68
N GLU A 230 -28.94 -0.74 -4.74
CA GLU A 230 -29.53 -0.35 -6.03
C GLU A 230 -30.18 -1.59 -6.67
N LYS A 231 -31.51 -1.70 -6.55
CA LYS A 231 -32.31 -2.49 -7.49
C LYS A 231 -31.96 -2.02 -8.89
N ARG A 232 -31.22 -2.84 -9.64
CA ARG A 232 -31.10 -2.65 -11.09
C ARG A 232 -32.46 -2.92 -11.70
N GLU A 233 -33.17 -1.86 -12.07
CA GLU A 233 -34.14 -1.95 -13.16
C GLU A 233 -33.39 -2.46 -14.39
N HIS A 234 -34.01 -3.42 -15.07
CA HIS A 234 -33.52 -4.02 -16.29
C HIS A 234 -33.10 -2.94 -17.29
N ASN A 235 -31.86 -3.02 -17.76
CA ASN A 235 -31.57 -2.74 -19.16
C ASN A 235 -30.53 -3.76 -19.61
N GLU A 236 -30.98 -4.58 -20.55
CA GLU A 236 -30.24 -5.62 -21.23
C GLU A 236 -29.04 -5.02 -21.96
N GLU A 237 -27.84 -5.41 -21.55
CA GLU A 237 -26.77 -5.65 -22.52
C GLU A 237 -25.96 -6.85 -22.04
N PHE A 238 -26.21 -7.94 -22.76
CA PHE A 238 -25.71 -9.29 -22.61
C PHE A 238 -24.17 -9.34 -22.68
N CYS A 239 -23.55 -10.07 -21.75
CA CYS A 239 -22.23 -10.68 -21.93
C CYS A 239 -22.26 -12.09 -21.30
N ASP A 240 -22.83 -12.98 -22.08
CA ASP A 240 -22.36 -14.35 -22.35
C ASP A 240 -22.19 -15.30 -21.15
N GLU A 241 -23.31 -15.88 -20.73
CA GLU A 241 -23.40 -17.12 -19.91
C GLU A 241 -22.60 -18.30 -20.52
N ALA A 242 -22.19 -18.19 -21.79
CA ALA A 242 -21.33 -19.18 -22.45
C ALA A 242 -19.88 -19.19 -21.93
N LEU A 243 -19.39 -18.14 -21.25
CA LEU A 243 -18.03 -18.12 -20.67
C LEU A 243 -17.93 -18.96 -19.39
N GLN A 244 -19.00 -19.03 -18.59
CA GLN A 244 -19.02 -19.82 -17.36
C GLN A 244 -18.93 -21.33 -17.66
N ASP A 245 -19.58 -21.78 -18.74
CA ASP A 245 -19.64 -23.19 -19.14
C ASP A 245 -18.36 -23.64 -19.89
N ARG A 246 -17.71 -22.72 -20.62
CA ARG A 246 -16.47 -23.01 -21.35
C ARG A 246 -15.23 -23.20 -20.46
N PHE A 247 -15.22 -22.61 -19.26
CA PHE A 247 -14.12 -22.77 -18.31
C PHE A 247 -14.22 -24.05 -17.46
N LEU A 248 -15.43 -24.62 -17.29
CA LEU A 248 -15.60 -25.92 -16.65
C LEU A 248 -15.16 -27.07 -17.58
N HIS A 249 -15.33 -26.92 -18.90
CA HIS A 249 -14.94 -27.95 -19.86
C HIS A 249 -13.43 -28.00 -20.20
N PHE A 250 -12.62 -27.01 -19.82
CA PHE A 250 -11.17 -27.03 -20.05
C PHE A 250 -10.36 -27.73 -18.94
N LEU A 251 -11.02 -28.17 -17.86
CA LEU A 251 -10.36 -28.80 -16.70
C LEU A 251 -10.66 -30.29 -16.53
N ASP A 252 -11.51 -30.87 -17.38
CA ASP A 252 -11.90 -32.29 -17.30
C ASP A 252 -11.25 -33.20 -18.37
N GLU A 253 -10.49 -32.69 -19.33
CA GLU A 253 -9.87 -33.53 -20.38
C GLU A 253 -8.45 -34.05 -20.07
N ASP A 254 -7.79 -33.62 -18.99
CA ASP A 254 -6.42 -34.07 -18.67
C ASP A 254 -6.36 -35.19 -17.61
N ALA A 255 -7.50 -35.74 -17.18
CA ALA A 255 -7.55 -36.82 -16.19
C ALA A 255 -7.60 -38.25 -16.75
N GLU A 256 -7.68 -38.44 -18.08
CA GLU A 256 -7.66 -39.78 -18.69
C GLU A 256 -6.66 -39.87 -19.85
N ARG A 257 -5.37 -39.89 -19.51
CA ARG A 257 -4.34 -40.64 -20.28
C ARG A 257 -3.03 -40.71 -19.51
N THR A 258 -2.76 -41.83 -18.89
CA THR A 258 -1.47 -42.53 -18.98
C THR A 258 -1.63 -43.94 -18.40
N ASP A 259 -1.00 -44.90 -19.10
CA ASP A 259 -1.12 -46.35 -18.99
C ASP A 259 -0.93 -46.96 -17.59
#